data_AF-Q3AZE6-F1
#
_entry.id   AF-Q3AZE6-F1
#
_cell.length_a   1.000
_cell.length_b   1.000
_cell.length_c   1.000
_cell.angle_alpha   90.00
_cell.angle_beta   90.00
_cell.angle_gamma   90.00
#
_symmetry.space_group_name_H-M   'P 1'
#
loop_
_entity.id
_entity.type
_entity.pdbx_description
1 polymer ?
#
loop_
_entity_poly.entity_id
_entity_poly.type
_entity_poly.pdbx_seq_one_letter_code
_entity_poly.pdbx_strand_id
1 'polypeptide(L)'
;MPRSHWLDPLARRVLQATGQLPPARSSATSNNALARPEPALPSNWFLDVNRGSQQQWRELPGCTDDMADLLVRLQRGGVQFAAADDLFRLLDLPTDLAQLWAPHLVFNWYGDAPLQPVRSCIDVNNASSEELTSLAWPDQRIHGLLRERRLRGFRDLADLQERLCLPASSVEALIGRVSFGQRRAGPSLPPRG
;
A
#
# COMPACT_ATOMS: atom_id res chain seq x y z
N MET A 1 10.09 -24.14 24.01
CA MET A 1 9.47 -23.71 22.74
C MET A 1 9.92 -22.27 22.48
N PRO A 2 10.71 -22.00 21.43
CA PRO A 2 11.26 -20.66 21.23
C PRO A 2 10.17 -19.72 20.73
N ARG A 3 10.04 -18.57 21.38
CA ARG A 3 9.16 -17.47 21.00
C ARG A 3 9.68 -16.86 19.71
N SER A 4 8.94 -16.97 18.61
CA SER A 4 9.25 -16.29 17.36
C SER A 4 9.07 -14.77 17.53
N HIS A 5 10.12 -14.10 17.99
CA HIS A 5 10.23 -12.65 17.97
C HIS A 5 10.36 -12.20 16.51
N TRP A 6 9.27 -11.79 15.89
CA TRP A 6 9.26 -11.36 14.48
C TRP A 6 9.89 -9.96 14.28
N LEU A 7 10.08 -9.19 15.35
CA LEU A 7 10.87 -7.96 15.34
C LEU A 7 11.90 -7.97 16.47
N ASP A 8 13.14 -8.32 16.13
CA ASP A 8 14.26 -8.31 17.07
C ASP A 8 14.55 -6.87 17.54
N PRO A 9 14.93 -6.63 18.81
CA PRO A 9 15.26 -5.30 19.34
C PRO A 9 16.32 -4.54 18.52
N LEU A 10 17.21 -5.23 17.80
CA LEU A 10 18.13 -4.59 16.86
C LEU A 10 17.42 -4.05 15.61
N ALA A 11 16.47 -4.79 15.03
CA ALA A 11 15.68 -4.32 13.91
C ALA A 11 14.87 -3.07 14.29
N ARG A 12 14.32 -3.03 15.50
CA ARG A 12 13.64 -1.84 16.04
C ARG A 12 14.59 -0.64 16.16
N ARG A 13 15.83 -0.83 16.63
CA ARG A 13 16.85 0.23 16.67
C ARG A 13 17.27 0.72 15.28
N VAL A 14 17.36 -0.17 14.30
CA VAL A 14 17.67 0.19 12.91
C VAL A 14 16.54 1.03 12.31
N LEU A 15 15.29 0.69 12.56
CA LEU A 15 14.14 1.49 12.10
C LEU A 15 14.05 2.85 12.79
N GLN A 16 14.42 2.96 14.07
CA GLN A 16 14.55 4.24 14.75
C GLN A 16 15.72 5.08 14.20
N ALA A 17 16.86 4.46 13.95
CA ALA A 17 18.05 5.14 13.42
C ALA A 17 17.87 5.64 11.97
N THR A 18 17.01 4.98 11.19
CA THR A 18 16.68 5.37 9.81
C THR A 18 15.47 6.32 9.71
N GLY A 19 14.91 6.74 10.85
CA GLY A 19 13.73 7.62 10.90
C GLY A 19 12.42 6.95 10.47
N GLN A 20 12.41 5.63 10.28
CA GLN A 20 11.25 4.82 9.92
C GLN A 20 10.29 4.60 11.11
N LEU A 21 10.81 4.74 12.35
CA LEU A 21 10.07 4.72 13.60
C LEU A 21 10.37 5.98 14.43
N PRO A 22 9.36 6.67 15.00
CA PRO A 22 9.62 7.76 15.93
C PRO A 22 10.34 7.24 17.19
N PRO A 23 11.24 8.05 17.80
CA PRO A 23 11.84 7.70 19.08
C PRO A 23 10.75 7.63 20.15
N ALA A 24 10.90 6.70 21.09
CA ALA A 24 10.00 6.60 22.25
C ALA A 24 10.09 7.91 23.03
N ARG A 25 9.07 8.75 22.90
CA ARG A 25 8.96 9.98 23.68
C ARG A 25 8.53 9.60 25.08
N SER A 26 9.50 9.58 26.00
CA SER A 26 9.25 9.52 27.42
C SER A 26 8.44 10.74 27.87
N SER A 27 7.19 10.47 28.25
CA SER A 27 6.42 11.05 29.36
C SER A 27 6.03 12.54 29.37
N ALA A 28 4.72 12.72 29.60
CA ALA A 28 4.08 13.68 30.52
C ALA A 28 3.97 15.18 30.15
N THR A 29 2.72 15.65 29.96
CA THR A 29 2.00 16.63 30.82
C THR A 29 1.01 17.49 30.01
N SER A 30 -0.27 17.36 30.39
CA SER A 30 -1.40 18.30 30.35
C SER A 30 -1.67 19.17 29.11
N ASN A 31 -2.89 19.06 28.57
CA ASN A 31 -3.93 20.01 28.99
C ASN A 31 -5.34 19.60 28.56
N ASN A 32 -6.24 19.78 29.53
CA ASN A 32 -7.69 19.67 29.50
C ASN A 32 -8.30 20.43 28.30
N ALA A 33 -8.96 19.71 27.40
CA ALA A 33 -9.89 20.30 26.44
C ALA A 33 -11.08 19.36 26.23
N LEU A 34 -12.15 19.64 26.99
CA LEU A 34 -13.55 19.30 26.70
C LEU A 34 -13.80 17.83 26.31
N ALA A 35 -14.13 17.03 27.32
CA ALA A 35 -14.69 15.70 27.15
C ALA A 35 -15.96 15.75 26.28
N ARG A 36 -15.78 15.55 24.99
CA ARG A 36 -16.83 15.06 24.11
C ARG A 36 -17.07 13.62 24.55
N PRO A 37 -18.32 13.21 24.85
CA PRO A 37 -18.59 11.80 25.14
C PRO A 37 -18.13 11.00 23.92
N GLU A 38 -17.04 10.22 24.09
CA GLU A 38 -16.61 9.28 23.06
C GLU A 38 -17.78 8.33 22.82
N PRO A 39 -18.26 8.19 21.57
CA PRO A 39 -19.28 7.21 21.27
C PRO A 39 -18.69 5.84 21.60
N ALA A 40 -19.27 5.18 22.61
CA ALA A 40 -18.98 3.78 22.88
C ALA A 40 -19.19 3.00 21.58
N LEU A 41 -18.16 2.28 21.14
CA LEU A 41 -18.24 1.42 19.96
C LEU A 41 -19.44 0.48 20.09
N PRO A 42 -20.28 0.32 19.06
CA PRO A 42 -21.40 -0.60 19.14
C PRO A 42 -20.86 -2.02 19.39
N SER A 43 -21.53 -2.79 20.26
CA SER A 43 -21.04 -4.08 20.79
C SER A 43 -20.81 -5.18 19.75
N ASN A 44 -21.10 -4.93 18.47
CA ASN A 44 -20.88 -5.83 17.34
C ASN A 44 -19.84 -5.30 16.33
N TRP A 45 -19.07 -4.26 16.70
CA TRP A 45 -18.03 -3.70 15.84
C TRP A 45 -16.70 -4.43 16.08
N PHE A 46 -16.08 -4.83 14.97
CA PHE A 46 -14.78 -5.50 14.94
C PHE A 46 -13.89 -4.84 13.89
N LEU A 47 -12.61 -4.74 14.21
CA LEU A 47 -11.56 -4.25 13.34
C LEU A 47 -10.62 -5.38 12.98
N ASP A 48 -10.51 -5.66 11.68
CA ASP A 48 -9.41 -6.47 11.17
C ASP A 48 -8.10 -5.70 11.28
N VAL A 49 -7.19 -6.17 12.14
CA VAL A 49 -5.92 -5.49 12.41
C VAL A 49 -5.00 -5.45 11.19
N ASN A 50 -5.14 -6.38 10.26
CA ASN A 50 -4.27 -6.50 9.08
C ASN A 50 -4.89 -5.85 7.83
N ARG A 51 -6.15 -5.43 7.89
CA ARG A 51 -6.86 -4.74 6.78
C ARG A 51 -7.58 -3.44 7.18
N GLY A 52 -7.49 -3.05 8.45
CA GLY A 52 -8.13 -1.86 8.97
C GLY A 52 -7.65 -0.58 8.30
N SER A 53 -8.57 0.23 7.78
CA SER A 53 -8.26 1.55 7.24
C SER A 53 -7.89 2.54 8.35
N GLN A 54 -7.24 3.65 7.98
CA GLN A 54 -6.87 4.71 8.92
C GLN A 54 -8.09 5.25 9.68
N GLN A 55 -9.24 5.38 9.02
CA GLN A 55 -10.48 5.82 9.64
C GLN A 55 -10.96 4.83 10.70
N GLN A 56 -10.96 3.53 10.39
CA GLN A 56 -11.38 2.50 11.35
C GLN A 56 -10.44 2.41 12.56
N TRP A 57 -9.13 2.63 12.37
CA TRP A 57 -8.20 2.75 13.48
C TRP A 57 -8.53 3.92 14.40
N ARG A 58 -8.98 5.05 13.86
CA ARG A 58 -9.39 6.24 14.63
C ARG A 58 -10.72 6.08 15.37
N GLU A 59 -11.50 5.05 15.04
CA GLU A 59 -12.72 4.71 15.78
C GLU A 59 -12.39 4.02 17.12
N LEU A 60 -11.16 3.51 17.30
CA LEU A 60 -10.73 2.96 18.58
C LEU A 60 -10.45 4.08 19.60
N PRO A 61 -10.92 3.93 20.85
CA PRO A 61 -10.76 4.95 21.88
C PRO A 61 -9.28 5.20 22.15
N GLY A 62 -8.87 6.46 22.20
CA GLY A 62 -7.48 6.85 22.43
C GLY A 62 -6.50 6.57 21.28
N CYS A 63 -6.96 6.14 20.10
CA CYS A 63 -6.11 6.01 18.92
C CYS A 63 -5.85 7.38 18.28
N THR A 64 -4.59 7.82 18.26
CA THR A 64 -4.21 9.10 17.65
C THR A 64 -4.02 8.98 16.14
N ASP A 65 -4.08 10.10 15.42
CA ASP A 65 -3.81 10.14 13.97
C ASP A 65 -2.43 9.58 13.60
N ASP A 66 -1.40 9.84 14.43
CA ASP A 66 -0.06 9.29 14.26
C ASP A 66 -0.01 7.76 14.42
N MET A 67 -0.76 7.22 15.40
CA MET A 67 -0.86 5.77 15.59
C MET A 67 -1.57 5.12 14.40
N ALA A 68 -2.68 5.70 13.95
CA ALA A 68 -3.42 5.20 12.79
C ALA A 68 -2.59 5.26 11.49
N ASP A 69 -1.81 6.34 11.27
CA ASP A 69 -0.89 6.42 10.12
C ASP A 69 0.21 5.35 10.20
N LEU A 70 0.83 5.20 11.38
CA LEU A 70 1.87 4.19 11.61
C LEU A 70 1.35 2.77 11.30
N LEU A 71 0.17 2.42 11.80
CA LEU A 71 -0.43 1.10 11.60
C LEU A 71 -0.73 0.83 10.12
N VAL A 72 -1.33 1.79 9.42
CA VAL A 72 -1.56 1.68 7.98
C VAL A 72 -0.26 1.61 7.20
N ARG A 73 0.78 2.35 7.60
CA ARG A 73 2.09 2.30 6.95
C ARG A 73 2.78 0.95 7.15
N LEU A 74 2.66 0.34 8.31
CA LEU A 74 3.16 -1.00 8.59
C LEU A 74 2.42 -2.05 7.76
N GLN A 75 1.09 -1.99 7.70
CA GLN A 75 0.28 -2.86 6.83
C GLN A 75 0.72 -2.72 5.36
N ARG A 76 0.95 -1.48 4.88
CA ARG A 76 1.48 -1.21 3.54
C ARG A 76 2.89 -1.76 3.32
N GLY A 77 3.70 -1.84 4.37
CA GLY A 77 5.02 -2.48 4.37
C GLY A 77 4.96 -4.01 4.44
N GLY A 78 3.76 -4.60 4.45
CA GLY A 78 3.55 -6.04 4.50
C GLY A 78 3.62 -6.65 5.90
N VAL A 79 3.67 -5.82 6.93
CA VAL A 79 3.59 -6.26 8.33
C VAL A 79 2.18 -6.75 8.62
N GLN A 80 2.09 -7.97 9.17
CA GLN A 80 0.85 -8.54 9.70
C GLN A 80 1.03 -8.88 11.17
N PHE A 81 0.05 -8.52 11.99
CA PHE A 81 -0.01 -8.87 13.39
C PHE A 81 -0.73 -10.21 13.55
N ALA A 82 -0.09 -11.14 14.25
CA ALA A 82 -0.68 -12.44 14.58
C ALA A 82 -1.43 -12.42 15.92
N ALA A 83 -1.08 -11.48 16.81
CA ALA A 83 -1.66 -11.38 18.14
C ALA A 83 -1.69 -9.92 18.64
N ALA A 84 -2.56 -9.68 19.63
CA ALA A 84 -2.74 -8.37 20.24
C ALA A 84 -1.51 -7.90 21.03
N ASP A 85 -0.76 -8.82 21.67
CA ASP A 85 0.44 -8.48 22.45
C ASP A 85 1.50 -7.76 21.60
N ASP A 86 1.69 -8.20 20.35
CA ASP A 86 2.63 -7.61 19.40
C ASP A 86 2.23 -6.17 19.03
N LEU A 87 0.93 -5.97 18.77
CA LEU A 87 0.37 -4.66 18.46
C LEU A 87 0.50 -3.70 19.66
N PHE A 88 0.12 -4.15 20.85
CA PHE A 88 0.17 -3.33 22.06
C PHE A 88 1.60 -2.96 22.45
N ARG A 89 2.54 -3.90 22.34
CA ARG A 89 3.97 -3.67 22.56
C ARG A 89 4.56 -2.71 21.53
N LEU A 90 4.15 -2.82 20.27
CA LEU A 90 4.63 -1.94 19.21
C LEU A 90 4.26 -0.48 19.51
N LEU A 91 3.01 -0.26 19.91
CA LEU A 91 2.44 1.05 20.21
C LEU A 91 2.78 1.58 21.60
N ASP A 92 3.41 0.76 22.45
CA ASP A 92 3.61 1.04 23.88
C ASP A 92 2.27 1.39 24.57
N LEU A 93 1.23 0.59 24.25
CA LEU A 93 -0.14 0.88 24.63
C LEU A 93 -0.37 0.66 26.14
N PRO A 94 -0.94 1.62 26.88
CA PRO A 94 -1.32 1.45 28.28
C PRO A 94 -2.28 0.26 28.48
N THR A 95 -2.18 -0.42 29.62
CA THR A 95 -2.97 -1.62 29.91
C THR A 95 -4.48 -1.38 29.86
N ASP A 96 -4.96 -0.22 30.33
CA ASP A 96 -6.38 0.13 30.28
C ASP A 96 -6.91 0.24 28.83
N LEU A 97 -6.13 0.87 27.94
CA LEU A 97 -6.47 0.96 26.52
C LEU A 97 -6.38 -0.40 25.82
N ALA A 98 -5.39 -1.21 26.17
CA ALA A 98 -5.26 -2.57 25.63
C ALA A 98 -6.49 -3.43 25.96
N GLN A 99 -7.03 -3.32 27.18
CA GLN A 99 -8.26 -4.02 27.57
C GLN A 99 -9.49 -3.53 26.81
N LEU A 100 -9.59 -2.23 26.54
CA LEU A 100 -10.66 -1.65 25.73
C LEU A 100 -10.59 -2.11 24.27
N TRP A 101 -9.39 -2.19 23.70
CA TRP A 101 -9.22 -2.56 22.30
C TRP A 101 -9.41 -4.07 22.07
N ALA A 102 -8.87 -4.92 22.95
CA ALA A 102 -8.83 -6.37 22.80
C ALA A 102 -10.13 -7.03 22.28
N PRO A 103 -11.34 -6.73 22.80
CA PRO A 103 -12.56 -7.38 22.31
C PRO A 103 -12.95 -6.98 20.87
N HIS A 104 -12.43 -5.88 20.35
CA HIS A 104 -12.75 -5.37 19.02
C HIS A 104 -11.75 -5.78 17.95
N LEU A 105 -10.59 -6.35 18.31
CA LEU A 105 -9.52 -6.65 17.36
C LEU A 105 -9.61 -8.09 16.83
N VAL A 106 -9.60 -8.23 15.51
CA VAL A 106 -9.57 -9.51 14.81
C VAL A 106 -8.25 -9.66 14.09
N PHE A 107 -7.57 -10.79 14.32
CA PHE A 107 -6.26 -11.10 13.77
C PHE A 107 -6.38 -12.20 12.72
N ASN A 108 -6.63 -11.80 11.47
CA ASN A 108 -6.65 -12.72 10.33
C ASN A 108 -5.29 -12.76 9.66
N TRP A 109 -4.79 -13.97 9.39
CA TRP A 109 -3.56 -14.17 8.64
C TRP A 109 -3.87 -14.39 7.16
N TYR A 110 -3.27 -13.57 6.29
CA TYR A 110 -3.54 -13.63 4.85
C TYR A 110 -2.45 -14.32 4.03
N GLY A 111 -1.39 -14.86 4.67
CA GLY A 111 -0.35 -15.66 4.00
C GLY A 111 0.66 -14.83 3.22
N ASP A 112 0.19 -13.76 2.58
CA ASP A 112 0.97 -12.78 1.86
C ASP A 112 0.66 -11.40 2.47
N ALA A 113 1.67 -10.52 2.54
CA ALA A 113 1.41 -9.08 2.67
C ALA A 113 0.29 -8.73 1.69
N PRO A 114 -0.71 -7.88 2.03
CA PRO A 114 -1.69 -7.46 1.04
C PRO A 114 -0.89 -7.05 -0.18
N LEU A 115 -1.10 -7.75 -1.31
CA LEU A 115 -0.51 -7.38 -2.58
C LEU A 115 -0.74 -5.87 -2.60
N GLN A 116 0.35 -5.10 -2.55
CA GLN A 116 0.25 -3.65 -2.73
C GLN A 116 -0.74 -3.48 -3.88
N PRO A 117 -1.66 -2.50 -3.88
CA PRO A 117 -2.34 -2.19 -5.11
C PRO A 117 -1.19 -1.99 -6.10
N VAL A 118 -0.96 -3.02 -6.93
CA VAL A 118 0.15 -3.07 -7.85
C VAL A 118 -0.19 -1.84 -8.62
N ARG A 119 0.65 -0.79 -8.57
CA ARG A 119 0.47 0.32 -9.49
C ARG A 119 0.50 -0.39 -10.82
N SER A 120 -0.67 -0.60 -11.40
CA SER A 120 -0.88 -1.62 -12.41
C SER A 120 0.04 -1.18 -13.52
N CYS A 121 1.17 -1.86 -13.65
CA CYS A 121 2.22 -1.37 -14.50
C CYS A 121 1.70 -1.62 -15.89
N ILE A 122 1.23 -0.56 -16.56
CA ILE A 122 0.50 -0.70 -17.81
C ILE A 122 1.49 -1.26 -18.82
N ASP A 123 1.23 -2.47 -19.29
CA ASP A 123 2.03 -3.05 -20.35
C ASP A 123 1.69 -2.35 -21.66
N VAL A 124 2.53 -1.42 -22.09
CA VAL A 124 2.28 -0.57 -23.26
C VAL A 124 2.03 -1.41 -24.53
N ASN A 125 2.67 -2.58 -24.62
CA ASN A 125 2.57 -3.45 -25.77
C ASN A 125 1.29 -4.28 -25.83
N ASN A 126 0.64 -4.52 -24.69
CA ASN A 126 -0.51 -5.41 -24.58
C ASN A 126 -1.78 -4.73 -24.02
N ALA A 127 -1.67 -3.54 -23.43
CA ALA A 127 -2.78 -2.81 -22.82
C ALA A 127 -3.92 -2.54 -23.81
N SER A 128 -5.15 -2.67 -23.34
CA SER A 128 -6.35 -2.22 -24.05
C SER A 128 -6.36 -0.69 -24.17
N SER A 129 -7.19 -0.16 -25.07
CA SER A 129 -7.39 1.29 -25.19
C SER A 129 -7.91 1.91 -23.89
N GLU A 130 -8.75 1.17 -23.14
CA GLU A 130 -9.31 1.62 -21.86
C GLU A 130 -8.24 1.70 -20.77
N GLU A 131 -7.32 0.72 -20.71
CA GLU A 131 -6.20 0.73 -19.79
C GLU A 131 -5.22 1.88 -20.10
N LEU A 132 -5.00 2.20 -21.37
CA LEU A 132 -4.15 3.32 -21.79
C LEU A 132 -4.71 4.70 -21.39
N THR A 133 -6.01 4.84 -21.16
CA THR A 133 -6.63 6.09 -20.66
C THR A 133 -6.05 6.50 -19.30
N SER A 134 -5.60 5.55 -18.48
CA SER A 134 -4.99 5.83 -17.17
C SER A 134 -3.60 6.52 -17.26
N LEU A 135 -3.03 6.64 -18.47
CA LEU A 135 -1.86 7.48 -18.75
C LEU A 135 -2.19 8.98 -18.78
N ALA A 136 -3.48 9.35 -18.83
CA ALA A 136 -3.95 10.75 -18.93
C ALA A 136 -3.30 11.53 -20.09
N TRP A 137 -3.07 10.85 -21.22
CA TRP A 137 -2.55 11.43 -22.45
C TRP A 137 -3.68 11.89 -23.38
N PRO A 138 -3.45 12.91 -24.23
CA PRO A 138 -4.43 13.29 -25.24
C PRO A 138 -4.67 12.17 -26.24
N ASP A 139 -5.90 12.05 -26.76
CA ASP A 139 -6.31 10.96 -27.67
C ASP A 139 -5.38 10.79 -28.87
N GLN A 140 -4.94 11.90 -29.47
CA GLN A 140 -3.99 11.89 -30.58
C GLN A 140 -2.70 11.12 -30.24
N ARG A 141 -2.21 11.25 -29.01
CA ARG A 141 -1.00 10.57 -28.54
C ARG A 141 -1.26 9.08 -28.27
N ILE A 142 -2.42 8.73 -27.73
CA ILE A 142 -2.85 7.34 -27.58
C ILE A 142 -2.98 6.66 -28.95
N HIS A 143 -3.57 7.33 -29.95
CA HIS A 143 -3.63 6.83 -31.31
C HIS A 143 -2.25 6.64 -31.95
N GLY A 144 -1.32 7.58 -31.74
CA GLY A 144 0.08 7.45 -32.15
C GLY A 144 0.76 6.22 -31.54
N LEU A 145 0.59 6.01 -30.23
CA LEU A 145 1.06 4.84 -29.51
C LEU A 145 0.50 3.54 -30.11
N LEU A 146 -0.82 3.48 -30.32
CA LEU A 146 -1.47 2.30 -30.90
C LEU A 146 -0.99 1.98 -32.33
N ARG A 147 -0.72 3.02 -33.14
CA ARG A 147 -0.16 2.88 -34.49
C ARG A 147 1.26 2.33 -34.45
N GLU A 148 2.13 2.94 -33.65
CA GLU A 148 3.52 2.51 -33.50
C GLU A 148 3.60 1.07 -32.95
N ARG A 149 2.78 0.76 -31.95
CA ARG A 149 2.66 -0.59 -31.37
C ARG A 149 2.28 -1.64 -32.40
N ARG A 150 1.44 -1.31 -33.39
CA ARG A 150 1.05 -2.24 -34.45
C ARG A 150 2.23 -2.63 -35.32
N LEU A 151 3.08 -1.67 -35.69
CA LEU A 151 4.28 -1.88 -36.50
C LEU A 151 5.27 -2.81 -35.81
N ARG A 152 5.65 -2.46 -34.58
CA ARG A 152 6.50 -3.28 -33.70
C ARG A 152 6.27 -2.88 -32.25
N GLY A 153 6.35 -3.85 -31.34
CA GLY A 153 6.31 -3.57 -29.90
C GLY A 153 7.47 -2.66 -29.48
N PHE A 154 7.26 -1.90 -28.40
CA PHE A 154 8.28 -1.09 -27.77
C PHE A 154 9.18 -1.97 -26.91
N ARG A 155 10.49 -1.72 -26.94
CA ARG A 155 11.47 -2.50 -26.16
C ARG A 155 11.64 -1.96 -24.75
N ASP A 156 11.71 -0.65 -24.65
CA ASP A 156 11.99 0.08 -23.43
C ASP A 156 11.46 1.52 -23.55
N LEU A 157 11.67 2.28 -22.48
CA LEU A 157 11.20 3.64 -22.36
C LEU A 157 11.88 4.60 -23.35
N ALA A 158 13.14 4.35 -23.73
CA ALA A 158 13.85 5.15 -24.72
C ALA A 158 13.32 4.89 -26.14
N ASP A 159 13.03 3.63 -26.50
CA ASP A 159 12.38 3.27 -27.78
C ASP A 159 10.98 3.89 -27.88
N LEU A 160 10.21 3.91 -26.78
CA LEU A 160 8.92 4.61 -26.73
C LEU A 160 9.09 6.13 -26.90
N GLN A 161 10.06 6.73 -26.21
CA GLN A 161 10.37 8.15 -26.29
C GLN A 161 10.72 8.59 -27.71
N GLU A 162 11.65 7.87 -28.36
CA GLU A 162 12.14 8.20 -29.70
C GLU A 162 11.01 8.11 -30.72
N ARG A 163 10.21 7.04 -30.68
CA ARG A 163 9.19 6.76 -31.70
C ARG A 163 7.96 7.65 -31.59
N LEU A 164 7.61 8.06 -30.37
CA LEU A 164 6.51 8.99 -30.12
C LEU A 164 6.98 10.45 -29.98
N CYS A 165 8.27 10.72 -30.18
CA CYS A 165 8.91 12.02 -29.98
C CYS A 165 8.51 12.66 -28.62
N LEU A 166 8.53 11.86 -27.54
CA LEU A 166 8.07 12.31 -26.24
C LEU A 166 9.07 13.30 -25.60
N PRO A 167 8.58 14.39 -24.98
CA PRO A 167 9.44 15.24 -24.18
C PRO A 167 9.85 14.51 -22.90
N ALA A 168 11.02 14.84 -22.35
CA ALA A 168 11.57 14.21 -21.14
C ALA A 168 10.58 14.20 -19.97
N SER A 169 9.84 15.30 -19.76
CA SER A 169 8.82 15.39 -18.71
C SER A 169 7.68 14.39 -18.86
N SER A 170 7.32 14.02 -20.10
CA SER A 170 6.32 12.96 -20.34
C SER A 170 6.90 11.58 -20.07
N VAL A 171 8.20 11.38 -20.27
CA VAL A 171 8.90 10.14 -19.98
C VAL A 171 9.06 9.93 -18.48
N GLU A 172 9.42 10.98 -17.74
CA GLU A 172 9.54 10.97 -16.28
C GLU A 172 8.23 10.53 -15.60
N ALA A 173 7.09 11.01 -16.11
CA ALA A 173 5.77 10.62 -15.62
C ALA A 173 5.41 9.13 -15.84
N LEU A 174 6.12 8.43 -16.73
CA LEU A 174 5.93 7.01 -17.02
C LEU A 174 6.85 6.09 -16.20
N ILE A 175 7.94 6.61 -15.64
CA ILE A 175 8.92 5.82 -14.90
C ILE A 175 8.23 5.13 -13.72
N GLY A 176 8.35 3.79 -13.65
CA GLY A 176 7.71 2.97 -12.61
C GLY A 176 6.19 2.80 -12.74
N ARG A 177 5.57 3.27 -13.84
CA ARG A 177 4.13 3.11 -14.13
C ARG A 177 3.83 2.27 -15.36
N VAL A 178 4.83 2.04 -16.23
CA VAL A 178 4.67 1.28 -17.47
C VAL A 178 5.69 0.16 -17.61
N SER A 179 5.29 -0.91 -18.28
CA SER A 179 6.13 -2.05 -18.63
C SER A 179 6.08 -2.34 -20.13
N PHE A 180 7.08 -3.08 -20.61
CA PHE A 180 7.27 -3.43 -22.02
C PHE A 180 7.27 -4.94 -22.17
N GLY A 181 6.12 -5.56 -21.92
CA GLY A 181 5.98 -7.01 -22.04
C GLY A 181 6.21 -7.47 -23.48
N GLN A 182 6.65 -8.71 -23.65
CA GLN A 182 6.65 -9.32 -24.98
C GLN A 182 5.22 -9.32 -25.53
N ARG A 183 5.06 -8.93 -26.79
CA ARG A 183 3.75 -8.92 -27.44
C ARG A 183 3.18 -10.34 -27.40
N ARG A 184 2.02 -10.53 -26.78
CA ARG A 184 1.32 -11.80 -26.89
C ARG A 184 1.01 -12.01 -28.37
N ALA A 185 1.52 -13.10 -28.95
CA ALA A 185 1.04 -13.55 -30.24
C ALA A 185 -0.48 -13.71 -30.12
N GLY A 186 -1.24 -13.05 -31.01
CA GLY A 186 -2.68 -13.21 -31.05
C GLY A 186 -3.05 -14.68 -31.23
N PRO A 187 -4.30 -15.09 -30.92
CA PRO A 187 -4.71 -16.48 -31.07
C PRO A 187 -4.37 -16.96 -32.47
N SER A 188 -3.48 -17.94 -32.56
CA SER A 188 -3.12 -18.62 -33.80
C SER A 188 -4.42 -19.19 -34.37
N LEU A 189 -4.90 -18.60 -35.48
CA LEU A 189 -6.00 -19.22 -36.22
C LEU A 189 -5.50 -20.59 -36.71
N PRO A 190 -6.28 -21.67 -36.53
CA PRO A 190 -5.90 -22.97 -37.07
C PRO A 190 -5.74 -22.87 -38.58
N PRO A 191 -4.78 -23.60 -39.19
CA PRO A 191 -4.62 -23.62 -40.64
C PRO A 191 -5.93 -24.11 -41.26
N ARG A 192 -6.43 -23.37 -42.25
CA ARG A 192 -7.58 -23.80 -43.06
C ARG A 192 -7.16 -25.05 -43.83
N GLY A 193 -7.67 -26.21 -43.39
CA GLY A 193 -7.74 -27.42 -44.20
C GLY A 193 -8.85 -27.32 -45.23
#